data_AF-A0A800AIH3-F1
#
_entry.id   AF-A0A800AIH3-F1
#
_cell.length_a   1.000
_cell.length_b   1.000
_cell.length_c   1.000
_cell.angle_alpha   90.00
_cell.angle_beta   90.00
_cell.angle_gamma   90.00
#
_symmetry.space_group_name_H-M   'P 1'
#
loop_
_entity.id
_entity.type
_entity.pdbx_description
1 polymer ?
#
loop_
_entity_poly.entity_id
_entity_poly.type
_entity_poly.pdbx_seq_one_letter_code
_entity_poly.pdbx_strand_id
1 'polypeptide(L)'
;MQWILGTIGSLIHLIFLLVVLATIIISWWLSRKYRERYAEFPWWKAGIILAIEILTWIAFAIFWGWVMRYFWITAIIAVIIIIILLARRKKPSY
;
A
#
# COMPACT_ATOMS: atom_id res chain seq x y z
N MET A 1 12.98 18.34 -13.52
CA MET A 1 11.68 17.91 -12.96
C MET A 1 11.21 16.56 -13.50
N GLN A 2 11.13 16.36 -14.83
CA GLN A 2 10.59 15.11 -15.41
C GLN A 2 11.40 13.84 -15.09
N TRP A 3 12.74 13.93 -15.08
CA TRP A 3 13.61 12.81 -14.72
C TRP A 3 13.39 12.34 -13.27
N ILE A 4 13.32 13.27 -12.31
CA ILE A 4 13.09 12.96 -10.89
C ILE A 4 11.72 12.30 -10.69
N LEU A 5 10.69 12.81 -11.37
CA LEU A 5 9.35 12.22 -11.33
C LEU A 5 9.31 10.82 -11.96
N GLY A 6 10.05 10.59 -13.05
CA GLY A 6 10.20 9.28 -13.67
C GLY A 6 10.96 8.28 -12.79
N THR A 7 12.04 8.72 -12.14
CA THR A 7 12.81 7.87 -11.21
C THR A 7 11.99 7.50 -9.97
N ILE A 8 11.25 8.45 -9.40
CA ILE A 8 10.36 8.18 -8.26
C ILE A 8 9.25 7.20 -8.67
N GLY A 9 8.62 7.40 -9.83
CA GLY A 9 7.61 6.46 -10.35
C GLY A 9 8.16 5.04 -10.50
N SER A 10 9.34 4.90 -11.12
CA SER A 10 10.01 3.61 -11.30
C SER A 10 10.34 2.91 -9.97
N LEU A 11 10.82 3.68 -8.97
CA LEU A 11 11.13 3.15 -7.64
C LEU A 11 9.88 2.59 -6.93
N ILE A 12 8.74 3.28 -7.05
CA ILE A 12 7.49 2.86 -6.44
C ILE A 12 6.98 1.57 -7.11
N HIS A 13 7.08 1.45 -8.44
CA HIS A 13 6.77 0.20 -9.16
C HIS A 13 7.67 -0.97 -8.72
N LEU A 14 8.97 -0.72 -8.52
CA LEU A 14 9.92 -1.72 -8.05
C LEU A 14 9.62 -2.18 -6.63
N ILE A 15 9.30 -1.25 -5.71
CA ILE A 15 8.86 -1.59 -4.35
C ILE A 15 7.61 -2.46 -4.42
N PHE A 16 6.60 -2.10 -5.22
CA PHE A 16 5.40 -2.91 -5.37
C PHE A 16 5.68 -4.33 -5.84
N LEU A 17 6.54 -4.49 -6.85
CA LEU A 17 6.97 -5.80 -7.32
C LEU A 17 7.64 -6.62 -6.21
N LEU A 18 8.45 -5.99 -5.36
CA LEU A 18 9.06 -6.65 -4.21
C LEU A 18 8.02 -7.09 -3.17
N VAL A 19 6.99 -6.28 -2.90
CA VAL A 19 5.92 -6.68 -1.96
C VAL A 19 5.13 -7.87 -2.52
N VAL A 20 4.71 -7.82 -3.79
CA VAL A 20 4.01 -8.94 -4.44
C VAL A 20 4.85 -10.22 -4.42
N LEU A 21 6.14 -10.13 -4.74
CA LEU A 21 7.06 -11.27 -4.66
C LEU A 21 7.19 -11.81 -3.24
N ALA A 22 7.28 -10.93 -2.24
CA ALA A 22 7.30 -11.35 -0.85
C ALA A 22 6.01 -12.07 -0.45
N THR A 23 4.83 -11.57 -0.85
CA THR A 23 3.53 -12.22 -0.63
C THR A 23 3.49 -13.61 -1.25
N ILE A 24 4.00 -13.77 -2.48
CA ILE A 24 4.07 -15.06 -3.17
C ILE A 24 5.03 -16.01 -2.44
N ILE A 25 6.24 -15.57 -2.10
CA ILE A 25 7.25 -16.39 -1.42
C ILE A 25 6.75 -16.85 -0.04
N ILE A 26 6.16 -15.94 0.73
CA ILE A 26 5.60 -16.24 2.05
C ILE A 26 4.43 -17.23 1.92
N SER A 27 3.55 -17.02 0.94
CA SER A 27 2.42 -17.94 0.67
C SER A 27 2.91 -19.32 0.27
N TRP A 28 3.95 -19.41 -0.56
CA TRP A 28 4.56 -20.68 -0.95
C TRP A 28 5.25 -21.39 0.22
N TRP A 29 5.99 -20.65 1.04
CA TRP A 29 6.63 -21.18 2.24
C TRP A 29 5.62 -21.70 3.26
N LEU A 30 4.56 -20.93 3.51
CA LEU A 30 3.42 -21.36 4.33
C LEU A 30 2.76 -22.60 3.73
N SER A 31 2.52 -22.64 2.42
CA SER A 31 1.95 -23.82 1.77
C SER A 31 2.76 -25.08 2.03
N ARG A 32 4.09 -25.00 1.92
CA ARG A 32 4.98 -26.14 2.23
C ARG A 32 4.86 -26.59 3.69
N LYS A 33 4.80 -25.64 4.63
CA LYS A 33 4.65 -25.91 6.07
C LYS A 33 3.27 -26.48 6.45
N TYR A 34 2.20 -26.06 5.77
CA TYR A 34 0.84 -26.59 5.97
C TYR A 34 0.71 -28.03 5.46
N ARG A 35 1.42 -28.36 4.38
CA ARG A 35 1.43 -29.70 3.79
C ARG A 35 2.02 -30.77 4.72
N GLU A 36 2.93 -30.37 5.62
CA GLU A 36 3.51 -31.23 6.66
C GLU A 36 2.53 -31.54 7.82
N ARG A 37 1.43 -30.78 7.95
CA ARG A 37 0.44 -30.92 9.05
C ARG A 37 -0.96 -31.38 8.61
N TYR A 38 -1.08 -32.01 7.43
CA TYR A 38 -2.31 -32.65 6.91
C TYR A 38 -3.48 -31.73 6.52
N ALA A 39 -3.28 -30.44 6.31
CA ALA A 39 -4.31 -29.56 5.77
C ALA A 39 -3.85 -28.92 4.44
N GLU A 40 -4.69 -29.02 3.41
CA GLU A 40 -4.46 -28.29 2.15
C GLU A 40 -4.35 -26.79 2.44
N PHE A 41 -3.30 -26.16 1.92
CA PHE A 41 -3.11 -24.73 2.09
C PHE A 41 -4.28 -23.98 1.43
N PRO A 42 -4.92 -23.00 2.10
CA PRO A 42 -6.08 -22.30 1.56
C PRO A 42 -5.65 -21.29 0.49
N TRP A 43 -5.31 -21.78 -0.70
CA TRP A 43 -4.90 -21.00 -1.87
C TRP A 43 -5.90 -19.92 -2.24
N TRP A 44 -7.19 -20.15 -2.00
CA TRP A 44 -8.24 -19.14 -2.17
C TRP A 44 -7.99 -17.88 -1.34
N LYS A 45 -7.57 -18.03 -0.07
CA LYS A 45 -7.26 -16.88 0.80
C LYS A 45 -6.02 -16.14 0.33
N ALA A 46 -4.98 -16.86 -0.08
CA ALA A 46 -3.76 -16.26 -0.64
C ALA A 46 -4.06 -15.51 -1.96
N GLY A 47 -4.91 -16.08 -2.81
CA GLY A 47 -5.38 -15.43 -4.03
C GLY A 47 -6.16 -14.15 -3.76
N ILE A 48 -7.05 -14.14 -2.76
CA ILE A 48 -7.76 -12.92 -2.34
C ILE A 48 -6.77 -11.84 -1.85
N ILE A 49 -5.77 -12.21 -1.06
CA ILE A 49 -4.76 -11.27 -0.57
C ILE A 49 -4.01 -10.63 -1.75
N LEU A 50 -3.57 -11.44 -2.71
CA LEU A 50 -2.93 -10.95 -3.94
C LEU A 50 -3.85 -10.04 -4.77
N ALA A 51 -5.13 -10.40 -4.90
CA ALA A 51 -6.10 -9.57 -5.62
C ALA A 51 -6.30 -8.21 -4.94
N ILE A 52 -6.42 -8.18 -3.61
CA ILE A 52 -6.53 -6.94 -2.82
C ILE A 52 -5.26 -6.11 -2.96
N GLU A 53 -4.09 -6.74 -2.94
CA GLU A 53 -2.80 -6.07 -3.10
C GLU A 53 -2.71 -5.34 -4.45
N ILE A 54 -3.09 -6.01 -5.54
CA ILE A 54 -3.14 -5.42 -6.89
C ILE A 54 -4.19 -4.30 -6.96
N LEU A 55 -5.39 -4.48 -6.39
CA LEU A 55 -6.44 -3.45 -6.38
C LEU A 55 -6.02 -2.22 -5.58
N THR A 56 -5.37 -2.43 -4.42
CA THR A 56 -4.84 -1.36 -3.57
C THR A 56 -3.77 -0.58 -4.33
N TRP A 57 -2.93 -1.26 -5.09
CA TRP A 57 -1.92 -0.63 -5.92
C TRP A 57 -2.52 0.23 -7.04
N ILE A 58 -3.51 -0.28 -7.77
CA ILE A 58 -4.20 0.49 -8.81
C ILE A 58 -4.84 1.73 -8.21
N ALA A 59 -5.54 1.57 -7.08
CA ALA A 59 -6.14 2.70 -6.36
C ALA A 59 -5.08 3.72 -5.93
N PHE A 60 -3.94 3.26 -5.41
CA PHE A 60 -2.83 4.13 -5.03
C PHE A 60 -2.22 4.86 -6.22
N ALA A 61 -2.02 4.18 -7.36
CA ALA A 61 -1.46 4.80 -8.57
C ALA A 61 -2.40 5.90 -9.12
N ILE A 62 -3.71 5.65 -9.14
CA ILE A 62 -4.72 6.64 -9.54
C ILE A 62 -4.72 7.82 -8.55
N PHE A 63 -4.73 7.54 -7.25
CA PHE A 63 -4.67 8.55 -6.21
C PHE A 63 -3.40 9.41 -6.31
N TRP A 64 -2.23 8.78 -6.47
CA TRP A 64 -0.96 9.48 -6.62
C TRP A 64 -0.94 10.35 -7.88
N GLY A 65 -1.47 9.86 -9.00
CA GLY A 65 -1.64 10.67 -10.21
C GLY A 65 -2.50 11.91 -9.98
N TRP A 66 -3.60 11.77 -9.21
CA TRP A 66 -4.44 12.89 -8.80
C TRP A 66 -3.69 13.86 -7.89
N VAL A 67 -2.95 13.36 -6.89
CA VAL A 67 -2.14 14.17 -5.98
C VAL A 67 -1.10 14.99 -6.73
N MET A 68 -0.39 14.40 -7.68
CA MET A 68 0.63 15.10 -8.45
C MET A 68 0.03 16.16 -9.38
N ARG A 69 -1.16 15.90 -9.92
CA ARG A 69 -1.91 16.89 -10.73
C ARG A 69 -2.43 18.06 -9.89
N TYR A 70 -2.89 17.80 -8.67
CA TYR A 70 -3.47 18.78 -7.74
C TYR A 70 -2.61 18.94 -6.49
N PHE A 71 -1.29 19.04 -6.66
CA PHE A 71 -0.33 19.03 -5.55
C PHE A 71 -0.63 20.11 -4.50
N TRP A 72 -0.99 21.32 -4.96
CA TRP A 72 -1.37 22.44 -4.10
C TRP A 72 -2.60 22.15 -3.23
N ILE A 73 -3.65 21.55 -3.82
CA ILE A 73 -4.88 21.20 -3.10
C ILE A 73 -4.58 20.10 -2.08
N THR A 74 -3.77 19.10 -2.46
CA THR A 74 -3.39 18.01 -1.57
C THR A 74 -2.58 18.51 -0.37
N ALA A 75 -1.64 19.44 -0.59
CA ALA A 75 -0.86 20.06 0.48
C ALA A 75 -1.76 20.83 1.47
N ILE A 76 -2.73 21.60 0.96
CA ILE A 76 -3.69 22.34 1.79
C ILE A 76 -4.53 21.37 2.63
N ILE A 77 -5.08 20.33 2.03
CA ILE A 77 -5.89 19.32 2.74
C ILE A 77 -5.05 18.62 3.82
N ALA A 78 -3.81 18.23 3.52
CA ALA A 78 -2.91 17.60 4.48
C ALA A 78 -2.63 18.51 5.69
N VAL A 79 -2.37 19.79 5.45
CA VAL A 79 -2.17 20.78 6.52
C VAL A 79 -3.43 20.93 7.39
N ILE A 80 -4.61 21.02 6.77
CA ILE A 80 -5.89 21.10 7.50
C ILE A 80 -6.10 19.87 8.39
N ILE A 81 -5.85 18.66 7.86
CA ILE A 81 -5.97 17.41 8.62
C ILE A 81 -5.00 17.41 9.82
N ILE A 82 -3.74 17.82 9.61
CA ILE A 82 -2.74 17.90 10.68
C ILE A 82 -3.19 18.87 11.76
N ILE A 83 -3.69 20.05 11.38
CA ILE A 83 -4.22 21.05 12.33
C ILE A 83 -5.38 20.46 13.14
N ILE A 84 -6.33 19.77 12.49
CA ILE A 84 -7.45 19.12 13.16
C ILE A 84 -6.98 18.03 14.12
N LEU A 85 -6.02 17.19 13.71
CA LEU A 85 -5.46 16.12 14.55
C LEU A 85 -4.74 16.70 15.77
N LEU A 86 -3.93 17.74 15.58
CA LEU A 86 -3.26 18.45 16.68
C LEU A 86 -4.27 19.12 17.61
N ALA A 87 -5.30 19.76 17.06
CA ALA A 87 -6.38 20.37 17.86
C ALA A 87 -7.17 19.31 18.65
N ARG A 88 -7.40 18.11 18.09
CA ARG A 88 -8.05 16.99 18.79
C ARG A 88 -7.19 16.44 19.92
N ARG A 89 -5.86 16.42 19.79
CA ARG A 89 -4.94 16.02 20.87
C ARG A 89 -4.83 17.05 22.00
N LYS A 90 -5.30 18.29 21.80
CA LYS A 90 -5.33 19.34 22.81
C LYS A 90 -6.56 19.32 23.70
N LYS A 91 -7.53 18.42 23.50
CA LYS A 91 -8.57 18.20 24.52
C LYS A 91 -7.90 17.50 25.72
N PRO A 92 -7.78 18.15 26.90
CA PRO A 92 -7.29 17.47 28.08
C PRO A 92 -8.24 16.31 28.37
N SER A 93 -7.68 15.10 28.45
CA SER A 93 -8.36 13.96 29.05
C SER A 93 -8.51 14.31 30.53
N TYR A 94 -9.68 14.82 30.91
CA TYR A 94 -10.11 14.92 32.30
C TYR A 94 -10.61 13.56 32.78
#